data_AF-A0AAE0Z3D5-F1
#
_entry.id   AF-A0AAE0Z3D5-F1
#
_cell.length_a   1.000
_cell.length_b   1.000
_cell.length_c   1.000
_cell.angle_alpha   90.00
_cell.angle_beta   90.00
_cell.angle_gamma   90.00
#
_symmetry.space_group_name_H-M   'P 1'
#
loop_
_entity.id
_entity.type
_entity.pdbx_description
1 polymer ?
#
loop_
_entity_poly.entity_id
_entity_poly.type
_entity_poly.pdbx_seq_one_letter_code
_entity_poly.pdbx_strand_id
1 'polypeptide(L)'
;MDVLRKEVSDHLEKICEWKRWEKTDISRKDLVTKSGTLNELLDHLTSDLSLMAKHLKVAHWQRTQYQKLKESLPPNHCILTIDFAENYLCKYQQEVQSAHWSYRQVTVHPCVFFYRCPKQSCHHIVTDYKVFLTDDLKHDAHVVKFILHKCLTYLASKKIVAVQIFSDGCSSQYKSKLPFLHLQELQIMHPSLKICRHYFGSNHGKSLCDSSGGTVKNCASAAVKNGQAIIQSSKDMFEFCNDYLSISPPINGCQHLVRSFVHFDAVKRPTNGCELKALKGTRDFHCIRPTGAGLDVRALSCFCSVCLVNEEGVCENEEFVLGWSLMNVKEGPVELDVDADDASECSQDSLEGEDVLINLQSLSKCRVDFFVKLQEMLSACSTYAHFKSVCLSAKPFLSSFDLYVESQSFISASAVADKIACSLRPAGLELLYPVLTEADGNCMPRALSIACFGTDSFHIELRCRAAIELCLNRSYYLEKEITRSMQIALLSPCGSGFDLNDFESLPGIFDADTMYSSHLGHALGLWQVEAFANVLGVKIVSIYPTKGPSVMRKLLDCHVMPRKDRRIYPHDVPILWTSNRSDMNETYWVANHIVPLLPFSLIDFVEFQS
;
A
#
# COMPACT_ATOMS: atom_id res chain seq x y z
N MET A 1 -36.98 20.80 1.91
CA MET A 1 -36.94 22.21 2.37
C MET A 1 -38.33 22.75 2.65
N ASP A 2 -39.32 22.47 1.80
CA ASP A 2 -40.70 22.96 2.00
C ASP A 2 -41.37 22.47 3.28
N VAL A 3 -41.13 21.20 3.67
CA VAL A 3 -41.59 20.65 4.96
C VAL A 3 -41.00 21.43 6.13
N LEU A 4 -39.70 21.67 6.11
CA LEU A 4 -39.00 22.40 7.17
C LEU A 4 -39.48 23.87 7.24
N ARG A 5 -39.68 24.52 6.08
CA ARG A 5 -40.26 25.88 5.99
C ARG A 5 -41.67 25.94 6.57
N LYS A 6 -42.48 24.89 6.40
CA LYS A 6 -43.82 24.78 6.96
C LYS A 6 -43.79 24.57 8.48
N GLU A 7 -42.84 23.80 9.00
CA GLU A 7 -42.68 23.55 10.44
C GLU A 7 -42.19 24.78 11.21
N VAL A 8 -41.43 25.66 10.56
CA VAL A 8 -40.88 26.89 11.18
C VAL A 8 -41.55 28.17 10.66
N SER A 9 -42.76 28.08 10.10
CA SER A 9 -43.46 29.20 9.44
C SER A 9 -43.54 30.44 10.31
N ASP A 10 -43.82 30.26 11.60
CA ASP A 10 -44.03 31.34 12.57
C ASP A 10 -42.70 31.98 13.02
N HIS A 11 -41.56 31.49 12.51
CA HIS A 11 -40.22 31.90 12.91
C HIS A 11 -39.38 32.40 11.73
N LEU A 12 -39.92 32.42 10.51
CA LEU A 12 -39.18 32.78 9.31
C LEU A 12 -38.57 34.19 9.37
N GLU A 13 -39.26 35.15 9.99
CA GLU A 13 -38.79 36.52 10.16
C GLU A 13 -37.89 36.74 11.41
N LYS A 14 -37.65 35.69 12.22
CA LYS A 14 -36.76 35.82 13.38
C LYS A 14 -35.32 35.99 12.91
N ILE A 15 -34.62 36.94 13.53
CA ILE A 15 -33.19 37.14 13.31
C ILE A 15 -32.43 35.99 13.95
N CYS A 16 -31.51 35.40 13.19
CA CYS A 16 -30.56 34.40 13.66
C CYS A 16 -29.15 34.72 13.17
N GLU A 17 -28.17 34.17 13.88
CA GLU A 17 -26.77 34.24 13.50
C GLU A 17 -26.29 32.86 13.06
N TRP A 18 -25.54 32.81 11.95
CA TRP A 18 -24.93 31.58 11.45
C TRP A 18 -23.54 31.86 10.87
N LYS A 19 -22.76 30.80 10.69
CA LYS A 19 -21.41 30.89 10.12
C LYS A 19 -21.36 30.26 8.74
N ARG A 20 -20.68 30.91 7.79
CA ARG A 20 -20.49 30.40 6.41
C ARG A 20 -19.08 30.71 5.90
N TRP A 21 -18.53 29.81 5.10
CA TRP A 21 -17.27 30.04 4.40
C TRP A 21 -17.46 30.97 3.21
N GLU A 22 -16.82 32.13 3.23
CA GLU A 22 -16.85 33.11 2.13
C GLU A 22 -15.43 33.50 1.71
N LYS A 23 -15.27 33.89 0.44
CA LYS A 23 -14.01 34.50 -0.02
C LYS A 23 -13.94 35.92 0.52
N THR A 24 -13.02 36.15 1.43
CA THR A 24 -12.71 37.49 1.98
C THR A 24 -11.60 38.18 1.20
N ASP A 25 -10.79 37.41 0.46
CA ASP A 25 -9.73 37.89 -0.42
C ASP A 25 -9.58 36.96 -1.64
N ILE A 26 -8.71 37.32 -2.60
CA ILE A 26 -8.49 36.63 -3.87
C ILE A 26 -8.16 35.14 -3.66
N SER A 27 -7.41 34.81 -2.60
CA SER A 27 -6.94 33.45 -2.29
C SER A 27 -7.49 32.86 -0.98
N ARG A 28 -8.09 33.67 -0.09
CA ARG A 28 -8.46 33.27 1.27
C ARG A 28 -9.96 33.08 1.43
N LYS A 29 -10.36 31.95 2.03
CA LYS A 29 -11.72 31.73 2.54
C LYS A 29 -11.70 31.83 4.06
N ASP A 30 -12.57 32.66 4.62
CA ASP A 30 -12.75 32.76 6.06
C ASP A 30 -14.15 32.30 6.46
N LEU A 31 -14.26 31.84 7.70
CA LEU A 31 -15.53 31.52 8.31
C LEU A 31 -16.13 32.82 8.84
N VAL A 32 -17.09 33.37 8.09
CA VAL A 32 -17.72 34.65 8.39
C VAL A 32 -19.03 34.41 9.15
N THR A 33 -19.25 35.18 10.21
CA THR A 33 -20.53 35.22 10.92
C THR A 33 -21.49 36.14 10.17
N LYS A 34 -22.66 35.63 9.82
CA LYS A 34 -23.76 36.36 9.20
C LYS A 34 -24.90 36.48 10.21
N SER A 35 -25.63 37.58 10.11
CA SER A 35 -26.88 37.82 10.82
C SER A 35 -27.93 38.17 9.78
N GLY A 36 -29.10 37.58 9.89
CA GLY A 36 -30.21 37.77 8.96
C GLY A 36 -31.45 37.02 9.43
N THR A 37 -32.48 36.97 8.60
CA THR A 37 -33.70 36.24 8.95
C THR A 37 -33.49 34.72 8.82
N LEU A 38 -34.26 33.94 9.57
CA LEU A 38 -34.29 32.49 9.39
C LEU A 38 -34.64 32.11 7.94
N ASN A 39 -35.50 32.89 7.28
CA ASN A 39 -35.85 32.71 5.89
C ASN A 39 -34.63 32.79 4.94
N GLU A 40 -33.78 33.79 5.12
CA GLU A 40 -32.53 33.98 4.35
C GLU A 40 -31.54 32.84 4.59
N LEU A 41 -31.41 32.39 5.85
CA LEU A 41 -30.61 31.21 6.19
C LEU A 41 -31.12 29.97 5.44
N LEU A 42 -32.44 29.75 5.40
CA LEU A 42 -33.04 28.63 4.69
C LEU A 42 -32.85 28.73 3.17
N ASP A 43 -32.85 29.93 2.59
CA ASP A 43 -32.54 30.13 1.16
C ASP A 43 -31.09 29.78 0.85
N HIS A 44 -30.15 30.26 1.67
CA HIS A 44 -28.74 29.88 1.54
C HIS A 44 -28.53 28.38 1.69
N LEU A 45 -29.16 27.76 2.70
CA LEU A 45 -29.08 26.32 2.91
C LEU A 45 -29.69 25.55 1.73
N THR A 46 -30.82 26.00 1.19
CA THR A 46 -31.46 25.36 0.02
C THR A 46 -30.53 25.42 -1.20
N SER A 47 -29.91 26.57 -1.45
CA SER A 47 -28.94 26.73 -2.53
C SER A 47 -27.73 25.81 -2.34
N ASP A 48 -27.13 25.80 -1.15
CA ASP A 48 -25.96 24.96 -0.85
C ASP A 48 -26.30 23.47 -0.91
N LEU A 49 -27.49 23.05 -0.45
CA LEU A 49 -27.97 21.67 -0.57
C LEU A 49 -28.15 21.25 -2.03
N SER A 50 -28.65 22.13 -2.90
CA SER A 50 -28.79 21.83 -4.33
C SER A 50 -27.43 21.61 -5.01
N LEU A 51 -26.44 22.45 -4.68
CA LEU A 51 -25.07 22.32 -5.16
C LEU A 51 -24.41 21.05 -4.61
N MET A 52 -24.60 20.76 -3.32
CA MET A 52 -24.12 19.55 -2.66
C MET A 52 -24.73 18.30 -3.28
N ALA A 53 -26.05 18.29 -3.54
CA ALA A 53 -26.73 17.16 -4.18
C ALA A 53 -26.17 16.90 -5.60
N LYS A 54 -25.97 17.96 -6.40
CA LYS A 54 -25.31 17.84 -7.71
C LYS A 54 -23.89 17.28 -7.56
N HIS A 55 -23.10 17.82 -6.64
CA HIS A 55 -21.74 17.37 -6.36
C HIS A 55 -21.68 15.88 -5.97
N LEU A 56 -22.50 15.47 -5.01
CA LEU A 56 -22.58 14.08 -4.54
C LEU A 56 -23.06 13.14 -5.66
N LYS A 57 -24.04 13.57 -6.47
CA LYS A 57 -24.51 12.79 -7.64
C LYS A 57 -23.39 12.58 -8.65
N VAL A 58 -22.64 13.64 -8.99
CA VAL A 58 -21.50 13.54 -9.91
C VAL A 58 -20.41 12.62 -9.34
N ALA A 59 -20.05 12.80 -8.07
CA ALA A 59 -19.03 11.99 -7.41
C ALA A 59 -19.41 10.52 -7.36
N HIS A 60 -20.65 10.22 -6.95
CA HIS A 60 -21.19 8.87 -6.93
C HIS A 60 -21.20 8.26 -8.34
N TRP A 61 -21.73 8.97 -9.34
CA TRP A 61 -21.79 8.50 -10.71
C TRP A 61 -20.39 8.16 -11.26
N GLN A 62 -19.42 9.07 -11.14
CA GLN A 62 -18.06 8.84 -11.63
C GLN A 62 -17.40 7.64 -10.95
N ARG A 63 -17.61 7.48 -9.64
CA ARG A 63 -17.09 6.32 -8.90
C ARG A 63 -17.75 5.03 -9.39
N THR A 64 -19.06 5.01 -9.57
CA THR A 64 -19.81 3.86 -10.07
C THR A 64 -19.35 3.47 -11.48
N GLN A 65 -19.17 4.44 -12.37
CA GLN A 65 -18.68 4.18 -13.73
C GLN A 65 -17.25 3.64 -13.73
N TYR A 66 -16.37 4.16 -12.86
CA TYR A 66 -15.01 3.62 -12.69
C TYR A 66 -15.01 2.16 -12.21
N GLN A 67 -15.84 1.82 -11.21
CA GLN A 67 -15.96 0.43 -10.74
C GLN A 67 -16.56 -0.48 -11.81
N LYS A 68 -17.62 -0.05 -12.49
CA LYS A 68 -18.23 -0.77 -13.61
C LYS A 68 -17.19 -1.11 -14.67
N LEU A 69 -16.36 -0.15 -15.08
CA LEU A 69 -15.31 -0.37 -16.07
C LEU A 69 -14.23 -1.35 -15.57
N LYS A 70 -13.88 -1.32 -14.27
CA LYS A 70 -12.94 -2.29 -13.69
C LYS A 70 -13.48 -3.71 -13.71
N GLU A 71 -14.76 -3.89 -13.43
CA GLU A 71 -15.44 -5.20 -13.41
C GLU A 71 -15.64 -5.75 -14.83
N SER A 72 -15.97 -4.89 -15.78
CA SER A 72 -16.30 -5.27 -17.16
C SER A 72 -15.25 -4.83 -18.18
N LEU A 73 -13.96 -4.81 -17.82
CA LEU A 73 -12.90 -4.31 -18.69
C LEU A 73 -12.76 -5.20 -19.94
N PRO A 74 -12.86 -4.66 -21.17
CA PRO A 74 -12.70 -5.47 -22.39
C PRO A 74 -11.27 -5.98 -22.58
N PRO A 75 -11.06 -7.06 -23.36
CA PRO A 75 -9.73 -7.45 -23.83
C PRO A 75 -9.03 -6.30 -24.56
N ASN A 76 -7.71 -6.21 -24.41
CA ASN A 76 -6.86 -5.17 -25.02
C ASN A 76 -7.25 -3.72 -24.63
N HIS A 77 -8.09 -3.53 -23.62
CA HIS A 77 -8.37 -2.22 -23.03
C HIS A 77 -7.58 -2.06 -21.73
N CYS A 78 -7.22 -0.82 -21.42
CA CYS A 78 -6.54 -0.47 -20.18
C CYS A 78 -7.23 0.71 -19.48
N ILE A 79 -7.34 0.63 -18.16
CA ILE A 79 -7.65 1.78 -17.30
C ILE A 79 -6.33 2.28 -16.72
N LEU A 80 -6.00 3.55 -16.92
CA LEU A 80 -4.82 4.18 -16.34
C LEU A 80 -5.27 5.23 -15.33
N THR A 81 -4.99 5.03 -14.05
CA THR A 81 -5.21 6.04 -13.01
C THR A 81 -3.91 6.77 -12.70
N ILE A 82 -3.94 8.10 -12.65
CA ILE A 82 -2.75 8.92 -12.38
C ILE A 82 -3.04 9.97 -11.32
N ASP A 83 -2.05 10.25 -10.47
CA ASP A 83 -2.09 11.38 -9.54
C ASP A 83 -0.69 11.82 -9.11
N PHE A 84 -0.55 13.04 -8.61
CA PHE A 84 0.65 13.46 -7.89
C PHE A 84 0.52 13.04 -6.42
N ALA A 85 1.49 12.28 -5.91
CA ALA A 85 1.64 12.17 -4.48
C ALA A 85 2.31 13.45 -3.95
N GLU A 86 2.08 13.80 -2.68
CA GLU A 86 2.88 14.88 -2.06
C GLU A 86 4.36 14.54 -2.19
N ASN A 87 5.21 15.55 -2.37
CA ASN A 87 6.63 15.34 -2.53
C ASN A 87 7.24 14.57 -1.37
N TYR A 88 8.22 13.73 -1.68
CA TYR A 88 9.09 13.14 -0.67
C TYR A 88 10.06 14.19 -0.16
N LEU A 89 10.15 14.38 1.16
CA LEU A 89 11.14 15.26 1.78
C LEU A 89 12.40 14.45 2.08
N CYS A 90 13.53 14.83 1.46
CA CYS A 90 14.82 14.19 1.65
C CYS A 90 15.43 14.60 2.99
N LYS A 91 14.95 13.97 4.07
CA LYS A 91 15.48 14.19 5.42
C LYS A 91 16.80 13.46 5.63
N TYR A 92 17.54 13.85 6.65
CA TYR A 92 18.68 13.08 7.14
C TYR A 92 18.30 12.39 8.45
N GLN A 93 18.92 11.25 8.74
CA GLN A 93 18.70 10.54 10.02
C GLN A 93 19.05 11.42 11.23
N GLN A 94 20.20 12.10 11.16
CA GLN A 94 20.72 12.98 12.20
C GLN A 94 20.83 14.41 11.66
N GLU A 95 19.68 15.01 11.34
CA GLU A 95 19.65 16.36 10.77
C GLU A 95 20.10 17.43 11.78
N VAL A 96 21.04 18.28 11.36
CA VAL A 96 21.36 19.50 12.11
C VAL A 96 20.18 20.49 12.03
N GLN A 97 19.99 21.32 13.05
CA GLN A 97 18.84 22.23 13.15
C GLN A 97 18.65 23.13 11.90
N SER A 98 19.74 23.56 11.26
CA SER A 98 19.68 24.39 10.05
C SER A 98 19.12 23.66 8.82
N ALA A 99 19.29 22.34 8.73
CA ALA A 99 18.78 21.52 7.62
C ALA A 99 17.25 21.39 7.62
N HIS A 100 16.61 21.58 8.78
CA HIS A 100 15.15 21.52 8.94
C HIS A 100 14.39 22.54 8.08
N TRP A 101 15.03 23.66 7.72
CA TRP A 101 14.40 24.77 6.99
C TRP A 101 14.50 24.66 5.46
N SER A 102 15.23 23.68 4.92
CA SER A 102 15.47 23.57 3.47
C SER A 102 15.69 22.12 3.02
N TYR A 103 14.62 21.32 3.07
CA TYR A 103 14.68 19.96 2.54
C TYR A 103 14.70 19.97 1.00
N ARG A 104 15.59 19.16 0.43
CA ARG A 104 15.43 18.71 -0.96
C ARG A 104 14.16 17.89 -1.06
N GLN A 105 13.51 17.95 -2.22
CA GLN A 105 12.25 17.28 -2.45
C GLN A 105 12.34 16.45 -3.71
N VAL A 106 11.62 15.33 -3.73
CA VAL A 106 11.45 14.48 -4.91
C VAL A 106 9.96 14.44 -5.26
N THR A 107 9.65 14.72 -6.52
CA THR A 107 8.31 14.53 -7.06
C THR A 107 8.07 13.04 -7.27
N VAL A 108 6.96 12.55 -6.72
CA VAL A 108 6.51 11.16 -6.83
C VAL A 108 5.18 11.12 -7.57
N HIS A 109 5.17 10.51 -8.76
CA HIS A 109 3.97 10.42 -9.61
C HIS A 109 3.64 8.95 -9.92
N PRO A 110 2.77 8.32 -9.11
CA PRO A 110 2.30 6.96 -9.37
C PRO A 110 1.27 6.90 -10.50
N CYS A 111 1.48 5.96 -11.42
CA CYS A 111 0.55 5.54 -12.45
C CYS A 111 0.09 4.10 -12.18
N VAL A 112 -1.22 3.86 -12.11
CA VAL A 112 -1.80 2.54 -11.85
C VAL A 112 -2.61 2.08 -13.04
N PHE A 113 -2.17 1.00 -13.68
CA PHE A 113 -2.84 0.39 -14.82
C PHE A 113 -3.69 -0.81 -14.39
N PHE A 114 -4.86 -0.94 -15.00
CA PHE A 114 -5.67 -2.16 -15.00
C PHE A 114 -5.83 -2.63 -16.44
N TYR A 115 -5.42 -3.86 -16.76
CA TYR A 115 -5.63 -4.45 -18.09
C TYR A 115 -5.76 -5.97 -17.96
N ARG A 116 -6.41 -6.64 -18.92
CA ARG A 116 -6.51 -8.10 -18.91
C ARG A 116 -5.14 -8.72 -19.15
N CYS A 117 -4.84 -9.80 -18.43
CA CYS A 117 -3.60 -10.55 -18.63
C CYS A 117 -3.41 -10.88 -20.12
N PRO A 118 -2.26 -10.57 -20.73
CA PRO A 118 -2.01 -10.85 -22.15
C PRO A 118 -1.88 -12.34 -22.46
N LYS A 119 -1.77 -13.20 -21.44
CA LYS A 119 -1.72 -14.65 -21.60
C LYS A 119 -3.10 -15.16 -21.99
N GLN A 120 -3.22 -15.77 -23.18
CA GLN A 120 -4.51 -16.20 -23.74
C GLN A 120 -5.33 -17.11 -22.83
N SER A 121 -4.68 -17.92 -21.98
CA SER A 121 -5.35 -18.81 -21.03
C SER A 121 -5.74 -18.14 -19.70
N CYS A 122 -5.50 -16.84 -19.53
CA CYS A 122 -5.77 -16.10 -18.31
C CYS A 122 -6.69 -14.90 -18.57
N HIS A 123 -7.79 -14.83 -17.82
CA HIS A 123 -8.77 -13.75 -17.95
C HIS A 123 -8.73 -12.72 -16.81
N HIS A 124 -7.79 -12.87 -15.87
CA HIS A 124 -7.64 -11.97 -14.73
C HIS A 124 -7.15 -10.58 -15.12
N ILE A 125 -7.49 -9.59 -14.29
CA ILE A 125 -7.03 -8.22 -14.41
C ILE A 125 -5.66 -8.08 -13.75
N VAL A 126 -4.68 -7.59 -14.50
CA VAL A 126 -3.39 -7.14 -13.99
C VAL A 126 -3.56 -5.74 -13.42
N THR A 127 -3.12 -5.55 -12.18
CA THR A 127 -2.85 -4.25 -11.55
C THR A 127 -1.36 -3.98 -11.67
N ASP A 128 -0.99 -3.01 -12.48
CA ASP A 128 0.41 -2.67 -12.73
C ASP A 128 0.68 -1.24 -12.22
N TYR A 129 1.61 -1.11 -11.30
CA TYR A 129 2.05 0.15 -10.72
C TYR A 129 3.33 0.58 -11.43
N LYS A 130 3.34 1.79 -11.97
CA LYS A 130 4.56 2.42 -12.48
C LYS A 130 4.73 3.77 -11.81
N VAL A 131 5.76 3.90 -10.99
CA VAL A 131 5.99 5.11 -10.19
C VAL A 131 7.13 5.91 -10.81
N PHE A 132 6.81 7.14 -11.20
CA PHE A 132 7.73 8.08 -11.81
C PHE A 132 8.34 8.98 -10.74
N LEU A 133 9.67 9.12 -10.76
CA LEU A 133 10.47 9.86 -9.77
C LEU A 133 11.33 10.89 -10.50
N THR A 134 11.28 12.15 -10.03
CA THR A 134 12.07 13.25 -10.61
C THR A 134 12.32 14.35 -9.58
N ASP A 135 13.45 15.04 -9.71
CA ASP A 135 13.77 16.26 -8.97
C ASP A 135 13.03 17.50 -9.53
N ASP A 136 12.25 17.33 -10.61
CA ASP A 136 11.40 18.40 -11.16
C ASP A 136 10.14 18.65 -10.29
N LEU A 137 10.13 19.78 -9.57
CA LEU A 137 9.09 20.13 -8.61
C LEU A 137 7.93 20.98 -9.17
N LYS A 138 7.85 21.24 -10.48
CA LYS A 138 6.87 22.22 -11.00
C LYS A 138 5.44 21.70 -11.06
N HIS A 139 5.24 20.38 -11.00
CA HIS A 139 3.93 19.70 -11.02
C HIS A 139 2.98 20.28 -12.08
N ASP A 140 3.44 20.35 -13.33
CA ASP A 140 2.74 21.00 -14.43
C ASP A 140 2.32 20.01 -15.52
N ALA A 141 1.55 20.52 -16.49
CA ALA A 141 1.07 19.75 -17.63
C ALA A 141 2.18 19.15 -18.52
N HIS A 142 3.41 19.68 -18.50
CA HIS A 142 4.52 19.15 -19.30
C HIS A 142 5.08 17.88 -18.67
N VAL A 143 5.24 17.86 -17.35
CA VAL A 143 5.61 16.64 -16.60
C VAL A 143 4.56 15.55 -16.85
N VAL A 144 3.27 15.91 -16.77
CA VAL A 144 2.17 14.96 -17.05
C VAL A 144 2.23 14.43 -18.50
N LYS A 145 2.49 15.29 -19.50
CA LYS A 145 2.64 14.86 -20.90
C LYS A 145 3.79 13.87 -21.07
N PHE A 146 4.94 14.14 -20.47
CA PHE A 146 6.11 13.26 -20.54
C PHE A 146 5.79 11.88 -19.94
N ILE A 147 5.21 11.86 -18.74
CA ILE A 147 4.81 10.62 -18.06
C ILE A 147 3.78 9.85 -18.89
N LEU A 148 2.72 10.53 -19.36
CA LEU A 148 1.70 9.90 -20.19
C LEU A 148 2.29 9.35 -21.50
N HIS A 149 3.22 10.06 -22.15
CA HIS A 149 3.89 9.54 -23.34
C HIS A 149 4.60 8.22 -23.03
N LYS A 150 5.39 8.14 -21.95
CA LYS A 150 6.06 6.90 -21.53
C LYS A 150 5.06 5.78 -21.18
N CYS A 151 3.97 6.11 -20.50
CA CYS A 151 2.90 5.16 -20.20
C CYS A 151 2.23 4.62 -21.46
N LEU A 152 1.91 5.47 -22.44
CA LEU A 152 1.26 5.07 -23.68
C LEU A 152 2.20 4.22 -24.56
N THR A 153 3.48 4.57 -24.66
CA THR A 153 4.49 3.72 -25.33
C THR A 153 4.55 2.32 -24.71
N TYR A 154 4.53 2.25 -23.37
CA TYR A 154 4.49 0.98 -22.63
C TYR A 154 3.21 0.17 -22.88
N LEU A 155 2.05 0.83 -23.01
CA LEU A 155 0.79 0.14 -23.30
C LEU A 155 0.70 -0.34 -24.75
N ALA A 156 1.25 0.43 -25.70
CA ALA A 156 1.31 0.05 -27.10
C ALA A 156 2.12 -1.26 -27.28
N SER A 157 3.24 -1.43 -26.56
CA SER A 157 4.03 -2.66 -26.62
C SER A 157 3.30 -3.89 -26.04
N LYS A 158 2.27 -3.69 -25.20
CA LYS A 158 1.40 -4.75 -24.66
C LYS A 158 0.20 -5.08 -25.54
N LYS A 159 0.12 -4.56 -26.77
CA LYS A 159 -1.02 -4.74 -27.68
C LYS A 159 -2.35 -4.21 -27.13
N ILE A 160 -2.29 -3.24 -26.22
CA ILE A 160 -3.48 -2.48 -25.82
C ILE A 160 -3.91 -1.61 -27.01
N VAL A 161 -5.23 -1.47 -27.21
CA VAL A 161 -5.83 -0.69 -28.31
C VAL A 161 -6.66 0.49 -27.82
N ALA A 162 -7.06 0.49 -26.54
CA ALA A 162 -7.83 1.58 -25.95
C ALA A 162 -7.41 1.84 -24.51
N VAL A 163 -7.26 3.13 -24.15
CA VAL A 163 -6.80 3.57 -22.83
C VAL A 163 -7.78 4.57 -22.24
N GLN A 164 -8.32 4.24 -21.07
CA GLN A 164 -9.23 5.08 -20.28
C GLN A 164 -8.44 5.69 -19.12
N ILE A 165 -8.02 6.95 -19.26
CA ILE A 165 -7.17 7.64 -18.29
C ILE A 165 -8.06 8.32 -17.24
N PHE A 166 -7.87 8.05 -15.96
CA PHE A 166 -8.56 8.70 -14.84
C PHE A 166 -7.61 9.55 -14.01
N SER A 167 -8.01 10.79 -13.72
CA SER A 167 -7.29 11.68 -12.80
C SER A 167 -8.25 12.57 -12.03
N ASP A 168 -7.71 13.37 -11.10
CA ASP A 168 -8.43 14.48 -10.52
C ASP A 168 -8.58 15.65 -11.54
N GLY A 169 -9.29 16.70 -11.12
CA GLY A 169 -9.55 17.89 -11.93
C GLY A 169 -8.56 19.05 -11.73
N CYS A 170 -7.35 18.82 -11.21
CA CYS A 170 -6.40 19.89 -10.95
C CYS A 170 -6.03 20.67 -12.23
N SER A 171 -6.19 22.00 -12.21
CA SER A 171 -6.08 22.80 -13.43
C SER A 171 -4.65 22.98 -13.94
N SER A 172 -3.65 23.04 -13.05
CA SER A 172 -2.23 23.18 -13.44
C SER A 172 -1.67 21.92 -14.10
N GLN A 173 -2.24 20.76 -13.76
CA GLN A 173 -1.70 19.43 -14.09
C GLN A 173 -2.53 18.72 -15.17
N TYR A 174 -3.85 18.77 -15.03
CA TYR A 174 -4.72 17.78 -15.65
C TYR A 174 -5.87 18.39 -16.42
N LYS A 175 -6.53 19.43 -15.90
CA LYS A 175 -7.81 19.90 -16.45
C LYS A 175 -7.78 21.38 -16.85
N SER A 176 -7.01 21.70 -17.89
CA SER A 176 -6.95 23.03 -18.49
C SER A 176 -6.50 22.99 -19.95
N LYS A 177 -6.37 24.15 -20.58
CA LYS A 177 -6.03 24.31 -22.01
C LYS A 177 -4.77 23.56 -22.45
N LEU A 178 -3.73 23.52 -21.61
CA LEU A 178 -2.45 22.90 -21.98
C LEU A 178 -2.48 21.37 -21.90
N PRO A 179 -2.93 20.73 -20.80
CA PRO A 179 -3.19 19.29 -20.78
C PRO A 179 -4.12 18.79 -21.90
N PHE A 180 -5.07 19.62 -22.32
CA PHE A 180 -5.99 19.30 -23.42
C PHE A 180 -5.29 19.27 -24.77
N LEU A 181 -4.43 20.26 -25.05
CA LEU A 181 -3.55 20.22 -26.22
C LEU A 181 -2.63 18.99 -26.18
N HIS A 182 -1.98 18.74 -25.04
CA HIS A 182 -1.10 17.59 -24.87
C HIS A 182 -1.82 16.27 -25.13
N LEU A 183 -3.11 16.16 -24.78
CA LEU A 183 -3.91 14.96 -25.07
C LEU A 183 -4.09 14.73 -26.57
N GLN A 184 -4.26 15.79 -27.37
CA GLN A 184 -4.32 15.68 -28.83
C GLN A 184 -2.96 15.25 -29.41
N GLU A 185 -1.88 15.88 -28.95
CA GLU A 185 -0.52 15.52 -29.36
C GLU A 185 -0.18 14.07 -29.02
N LEU A 186 -0.57 13.60 -27.84
CA LEU A 186 -0.41 12.20 -27.42
C LEU A 186 -1.20 11.23 -28.32
N GLN A 187 -2.39 11.61 -28.76
CA GLN A 187 -3.18 10.80 -29.70
C GLN A 187 -2.52 10.72 -31.09
N ILE A 188 -1.90 11.80 -31.55
CA ILE A 188 -1.15 11.83 -32.82
C ILE A 188 0.11 10.98 -32.71
N MET A 189 0.85 11.08 -31.59
CA MET A 189 2.05 10.28 -31.34
C MET A 189 1.77 8.78 -31.18
N HIS A 190 0.56 8.42 -30.72
CA HIS A 190 0.14 7.04 -30.48
C HIS A 190 -1.12 6.68 -31.28
N PRO A 191 -1.05 6.65 -32.63
CA PRO A 191 -2.23 6.48 -33.48
C PRO A 191 -2.87 5.08 -33.35
N SER A 192 -2.13 4.11 -32.82
CA SER A 192 -2.63 2.75 -32.56
C SER A 192 -3.50 2.66 -31.30
N LEU A 193 -3.52 3.69 -30.44
CA LEU A 193 -4.27 3.71 -29.19
C LEU A 193 -5.46 4.66 -29.30
N LYS A 194 -6.67 4.19 -28.93
CA LYS A 194 -7.81 5.08 -28.68
C LYS A 194 -7.71 5.64 -27.27
N ILE A 195 -7.37 6.91 -27.13
CA ILE A 195 -7.19 7.55 -25.82
C ILE A 195 -8.49 8.26 -25.42
N CYS A 196 -8.96 8.03 -24.18
CA CYS A 196 -10.04 8.80 -23.59
C CYS A 196 -9.68 9.13 -22.15
N ARG A 197 -10.06 10.33 -21.69
CA ARG A 197 -9.70 10.85 -20.38
C ARG A 197 -10.92 11.23 -19.57
N HIS A 198 -10.90 10.80 -18.31
CA HIS A 198 -11.98 10.89 -17.35
C HIS A 198 -11.51 11.61 -16.09
N TYR A 199 -12.43 12.29 -15.44
CA TYR A 199 -12.18 13.03 -14.20
C TYR A 199 -13.08 12.50 -13.08
N PHE A 200 -12.48 12.21 -11.93
CA PHE A 200 -13.25 11.94 -10.72
C PHE A 200 -14.03 13.18 -10.27
N GLY A 201 -15.06 12.99 -9.46
CA GLY A 201 -15.73 14.09 -8.77
C GLY A 201 -14.72 14.87 -7.91
N SER A 202 -14.86 16.19 -7.86
CA SER A 202 -13.95 17.05 -7.08
C SER A 202 -13.85 16.56 -5.62
N ASN A 203 -12.64 16.49 -5.04
CA ASN A 203 -12.39 15.95 -3.69
C ASN A 203 -12.77 14.47 -3.46
N HIS A 204 -13.18 13.74 -4.50
CA HIS A 204 -13.52 12.31 -4.45
C HIS A 204 -12.58 11.46 -5.33
N GLY A 205 -11.41 12.00 -5.66
CA GLY A 205 -10.40 11.38 -6.54
C GLY A 205 -9.48 10.35 -5.88
N LYS A 206 -9.65 10.05 -4.58
CA LYS A 206 -8.79 9.10 -3.87
C LYS A 206 -8.74 7.75 -4.58
N SER A 207 -7.54 7.31 -4.88
CA SER A 207 -7.26 6.15 -5.72
C SER A 207 -6.08 5.34 -5.19
N LEU A 208 -5.72 4.28 -5.93
CA LEU A 208 -4.55 3.48 -5.61
C LEU A 208 -3.23 4.24 -5.81
N CYS A 209 -3.27 5.38 -6.50
CA CYS A 209 -2.15 6.32 -6.61
C CYS A 209 -1.76 6.85 -5.23
N ASP A 210 -2.73 7.23 -4.39
CA ASP A 210 -2.48 7.72 -3.02
C ASP A 210 -1.78 6.65 -2.17
N SER A 211 -2.29 5.41 -2.20
CA SER A 211 -1.69 4.30 -1.46
C SER A 211 -0.30 3.93 -1.99
N SER A 212 -0.09 4.00 -3.31
CA SER A 212 1.19 3.69 -3.93
C SER A 212 2.24 4.73 -3.58
N GLY A 213 1.92 6.02 -3.72
CA GLY A 213 2.80 7.12 -3.34
C GLY A 213 3.09 7.12 -1.85
N GLY A 214 2.09 6.89 -1.00
CA GLY A 214 2.28 6.76 0.45
C GLY A 214 3.19 5.59 0.82
N THR A 215 2.98 4.40 0.24
CA THR A 215 3.82 3.22 0.49
C THR A 215 5.28 3.50 0.13
N VAL A 216 5.53 4.01 -1.08
CA VAL A 216 6.88 4.30 -1.57
C VAL A 216 7.60 5.29 -0.67
N LYS A 217 6.95 6.41 -0.31
CA LYS A 217 7.52 7.43 0.55
C LYS A 217 7.75 6.96 1.99
N ASN A 218 6.85 6.14 2.53
CA ASN A 218 6.99 5.59 3.87
C ASN A 218 8.17 4.62 3.95
N CYS A 219 8.32 3.74 2.95
CA CYS A 219 9.48 2.85 2.86
C CYS A 219 10.79 3.64 2.74
N ALA A 220 10.86 4.62 1.84
CA ALA A 220 12.04 5.48 1.69
C ALA A 220 12.35 6.28 2.97
N SER A 221 11.34 6.84 3.63
CA SER A 221 11.52 7.58 4.90
C SER A 221 12.00 6.67 6.03
N ALA A 222 11.47 5.46 6.11
CA ALA A 222 11.89 4.47 7.11
C ALA A 222 13.35 4.08 6.90
N ALA A 223 13.74 3.78 5.66
CA ALA A 223 15.13 3.44 5.33
C ALA A 223 16.11 4.56 5.72
N VAL A 224 15.77 5.82 5.44
CA VAL A 224 16.58 6.97 5.85
C VAL A 224 16.63 7.12 7.37
N LYS A 225 15.50 7.06 8.07
CA LYS A 225 15.44 7.19 9.54
C LYS A 225 16.19 6.07 10.26
N ASN A 226 16.26 4.89 9.66
CA ASN A 226 16.99 3.76 10.20
C ASN A 226 18.46 3.74 9.79
N GLY A 227 18.94 4.74 9.03
CA GLY A 227 20.32 4.81 8.54
C GLY A 227 20.66 3.76 7.48
N GLN A 228 19.65 3.13 6.88
CA GLN A 228 19.78 2.07 5.88
C GLN A 228 19.97 2.64 4.46
N ALA A 229 19.55 3.88 4.23
CA ALA A 229 19.73 4.56 2.96
C ALA A 229 19.97 6.05 3.18
N ILE A 230 20.68 6.68 2.24
CA ILE A 230 20.76 8.14 2.12
C ILE A 230 20.04 8.48 0.82
N ILE A 231 18.85 9.08 0.93
CA ILE A 231 18.03 9.44 -0.23
C ILE A 231 17.99 10.97 -0.32
N GLN A 232 18.73 11.54 -1.27
CA GLN A 232 18.95 12.99 -1.40
C GLN A 232 18.63 13.54 -2.80
N SER A 233 18.14 12.68 -3.68
CA SER A 233 17.70 12.98 -5.05
C SER A 233 16.67 11.96 -5.53
N SER A 234 16.00 12.26 -6.64
CA SER A 234 15.11 11.31 -7.31
C SER A 234 15.83 10.06 -7.80
N LYS A 235 17.12 10.19 -8.12
CA LYS A 235 17.95 9.07 -8.55
C LYS A 235 18.20 8.09 -7.40
N ASP A 236 18.62 8.58 -6.23
CA ASP A 236 18.81 7.75 -5.04
C ASP A 236 17.49 7.07 -4.63
N MET A 237 16.38 7.81 -4.73
CA MET A 237 15.06 7.28 -4.44
C MET A 237 14.66 6.20 -5.44
N PHE A 238 14.99 6.38 -6.72
CA PHE A 238 14.75 5.37 -7.76
C PHE A 238 15.57 4.11 -7.52
N GLU A 239 16.86 4.22 -7.25
CA GLU A 239 17.73 3.08 -6.95
C GLU A 239 17.18 2.30 -5.76
N PHE A 240 16.91 2.98 -4.64
CA PHE A 240 16.24 2.38 -3.48
C PHE A 240 14.92 1.69 -3.85
N CYS A 241 14.03 2.36 -4.58
CA CYS A 241 12.74 1.78 -4.91
C CYS A 241 12.87 0.60 -5.88
N ASN A 242 13.80 0.67 -6.83
CA ASN A 242 14.01 -0.38 -7.80
C ASN A 242 14.55 -1.65 -7.14
N ASP A 243 15.48 -1.46 -6.20
CA ASP A 243 16.15 -2.56 -5.50
C ASP A 243 15.24 -3.20 -4.44
N TYR A 244 14.41 -2.41 -3.76
CA TYR A 244 13.66 -2.89 -2.58
C TYR A 244 12.14 -2.97 -2.77
N LEU A 245 11.56 -2.27 -3.75
CA LEU A 245 10.10 -2.13 -3.87
C LEU A 245 9.53 -2.64 -5.22
N SER A 246 10.37 -3.00 -6.19
CA SER A 246 9.92 -3.51 -7.50
C SER A 246 9.23 -4.87 -7.37
N ILE A 247 8.24 -5.09 -8.24
CA ILE A 247 7.49 -6.34 -8.33
C ILE A 247 7.41 -6.70 -9.81
N SER A 248 8.29 -7.58 -10.28
CA SER A 248 8.38 -8.00 -11.69
C SER A 248 7.52 -9.23 -11.97
N PRO A 249 6.88 -9.34 -13.16
CA PRO A 249 6.15 -10.54 -13.55
C PRO A 249 7.09 -11.75 -13.67
N PRO A 250 6.62 -12.97 -13.34
CA PRO A 250 7.43 -14.17 -13.39
C PRO A 250 7.66 -14.60 -14.83
N ILE A 251 8.80 -15.26 -15.06
CA ILE A 251 9.21 -15.81 -16.37
C ILE A 251 8.14 -16.81 -16.89
N ASN A 252 7.61 -17.65 -16.00
CA ASN A 252 6.56 -18.63 -16.29
C ASN A 252 5.33 -18.40 -15.41
N GLY A 253 4.30 -17.75 -15.94
CA GLY A 253 3.07 -17.52 -15.20
C GLY A 253 2.37 -16.24 -15.59
N CYS A 254 1.33 -15.89 -14.85
CA CYS A 254 0.68 -14.60 -14.96
C CYS A 254 0.76 -13.92 -13.59
N GLN A 255 1.41 -12.77 -13.51
CA GLN A 255 1.39 -11.93 -12.33
C GLN A 255 0.45 -10.76 -12.56
N HIS A 256 -0.54 -10.69 -11.69
CA HIS A 256 -1.61 -9.71 -11.75
C HIS A 256 -1.37 -8.53 -10.81
N LEU A 257 -0.21 -8.47 -10.16
CA LEU A 257 0.28 -7.32 -9.41
C LEU A 257 1.73 -7.04 -9.82
N VAL A 258 1.97 -5.98 -10.57
CA VAL A 258 3.30 -5.57 -11.03
C VAL A 258 3.61 -4.21 -10.43
N ARG A 259 4.88 -3.94 -10.11
CA ARG A 259 5.36 -2.64 -9.67
C ARG A 259 6.72 -2.36 -10.28
N SER A 260 6.87 -1.20 -10.88
CA SER A 260 8.11 -0.75 -11.48
C SER A 260 8.32 0.74 -11.22
N PHE A 261 9.57 1.17 -11.27
CA PHE A 261 9.96 2.55 -11.04
C PHE A 261 10.61 3.11 -12.30
N VAL A 262 10.48 4.43 -12.49
CA VAL A 262 11.11 5.14 -13.60
C VAL A 262 11.69 6.45 -13.08
N HIS A 263 12.98 6.62 -13.25
CA HIS A 263 13.66 7.89 -13.03
C HIS A 263 13.74 8.70 -14.33
N PHE A 264 13.60 10.02 -14.23
CA PHE A 264 13.89 10.94 -15.33
C PHE A 264 14.27 12.33 -14.79
N ASP A 265 15.11 13.00 -15.57
CA ASP A 265 15.54 14.38 -15.28
C ASP A 265 14.44 15.41 -15.59
N ALA A 266 14.77 16.69 -15.46
CA ALA A 266 13.82 17.76 -15.70
C ALA A 266 13.25 17.74 -17.15
N VAL A 267 11.93 17.95 -17.25
CA VAL A 267 11.24 17.93 -18.55
C VAL A 267 11.41 19.26 -19.26
N LYS A 268 11.71 19.20 -20.57
CA LYS A 268 11.68 20.37 -21.46
C LYS A 268 10.29 21.02 -21.44
N ARG A 269 10.26 22.34 -21.30
CA ARG A 269 9.03 23.15 -21.29
C ARG A 269 9.08 24.13 -22.44
N PRO A 270 8.84 23.63 -23.66
CA PRO A 270 8.86 24.52 -24.79
C PRO A 270 7.76 25.56 -24.56
N THR A 271 8.17 26.83 -24.52
CA THR A 271 7.26 27.96 -24.58
C THR A 271 6.76 28.03 -26.01
N ASN A 272 5.90 27.09 -26.39
CA ASN A 272 5.28 27.12 -27.70
C ASN A 272 4.54 28.45 -27.80
N GLY A 273 4.88 29.26 -28.81
CA GLY A 273 4.26 30.55 -29.13
C GLY A 273 2.79 30.45 -29.54
N CYS A 274 2.08 29.41 -29.10
CA CYS A 274 0.66 29.24 -29.33
C CYS A 274 -0.14 30.00 -28.27
N GLU A 275 -0.87 31.02 -28.72
CA GLU A 275 -1.91 31.68 -27.94
C GLU A 275 -3.04 30.70 -27.61
N LEU A 276 -2.87 29.90 -26.54
CA LEU A 276 -3.92 29.02 -26.07
C LEU A 276 -5.03 29.83 -25.40
N LYS A 277 -6.25 29.78 -25.96
CA LYS A 277 -7.44 30.43 -25.40
C LYS A 277 -7.82 29.78 -24.06
N ALA A 278 -8.25 30.60 -23.11
CA ALA A 278 -8.80 30.11 -21.85
C ALA A 278 -10.16 29.44 -22.12
N LEU A 279 -10.29 28.18 -21.69
CA LEU A 279 -11.52 27.41 -21.89
C LEU A 279 -12.45 27.59 -20.70
N LYS A 280 -13.67 28.09 -20.97
CA LYS A 280 -14.73 28.23 -19.96
C LYS A 280 -15.48 26.90 -19.81
N GLY A 281 -16.11 26.69 -18.65
CA GLY A 281 -16.95 25.51 -18.40
C GLY A 281 -16.19 24.19 -18.18
N THR A 282 -14.87 24.23 -17.96
CA THR A 282 -14.09 22.99 -17.75
C THR A 282 -14.49 22.18 -16.52
N ARG A 283 -15.22 22.79 -15.57
CA ARG A 283 -15.75 22.10 -14.39
C ARG A 283 -16.97 21.23 -14.70
N ASP A 284 -17.69 21.50 -15.78
CA ASP A 284 -18.98 20.87 -16.06
C ASP A 284 -18.86 19.52 -16.80
N PHE A 285 -17.71 19.26 -17.45
CA PHE A 285 -17.45 17.99 -18.11
C PHE A 285 -16.47 17.11 -17.34
N HIS A 286 -16.60 15.80 -17.49
CA HIS A 286 -15.77 14.82 -16.78
C HIS A 286 -15.23 13.73 -17.70
N CYS A 287 -15.44 13.87 -19.00
CA CYS A 287 -14.98 12.92 -20.01
C CYS A 287 -14.57 13.71 -21.24
N ILE A 288 -13.37 13.48 -21.75
CA ILE A 288 -12.81 14.11 -22.94
C ILE A 288 -12.11 13.08 -23.82
N ARG A 289 -12.22 13.20 -25.13
CA ARG A 289 -11.48 12.38 -26.08
C ARG A 289 -10.99 13.21 -27.27
N PRO A 290 -9.76 12.98 -27.76
CA PRO A 290 -9.28 13.60 -28.98
C PRO A 290 -9.96 13.04 -30.22
N THR A 291 -10.24 13.92 -31.17
CA THR A 291 -10.79 13.59 -32.48
C THR A 291 -9.98 14.30 -33.56
N GLY A 292 -10.15 13.92 -34.83
CA GLY A 292 -9.47 14.61 -35.93
C GLY A 292 -9.84 16.11 -36.05
N ALA A 293 -10.98 16.52 -35.49
CA ALA A 293 -11.47 17.90 -35.54
C ALA A 293 -11.17 18.71 -34.26
N GLY A 294 -10.74 18.08 -33.16
CA GLY A 294 -10.58 18.77 -31.87
C GLY A 294 -10.62 17.83 -30.67
N LEU A 295 -11.35 18.23 -29.63
CA LEU A 295 -11.66 17.39 -28.47
C LEU A 295 -13.18 17.27 -28.33
N ASP A 296 -13.70 16.05 -28.25
CA ASP A 296 -15.06 15.86 -27.78
C ASP A 296 -15.08 15.87 -26.26
N VAL A 297 -16.01 16.60 -25.66
CA VAL A 297 -16.22 16.65 -24.22
C VAL A 297 -17.64 16.24 -23.85
N ARG A 298 -17.79 15.63 -22.66
CA ARG A 298 -19.08 15.15 -22.14
C ARG A 298 -19.22 15.37 -20.63
N ALA A 299 -20.43 15.70 -20.19
CA ALA A 299 -20.71 16.08 -18.81
C ALA A 299 -20.29 14.99 -17.81
N LEU A 300 -20.63 13.74 -18.09
CA LEU A 300 -20.30 12.58 -17.26
C LEU A 300 -19.66 11.44 -18.07
N SER A 301 -18.88 10.59 -17.38
CA SER A 301 -18.37 9.33 -17.94
C SER A 301 -19.50 8.31 -18.03
N CYS A 302 -19.39 7.33 -18.92
CA CYS A 302 -20.39 6.28 -19.07
C CYS A 302 -19.73 5.11 -19.77
N PHE A 303 -19.91 3.92 -19.22
CA PHE A 303 -19.43 2.66 -19.76
C PHE A 303 -20.60 1.67 -19.87
N CYS A 304 -21.72 2.15 -20.44
CA CYS A 304 -22.76 1.25 -20.94
C CYS A 304 -22.26 0.44 -22.13
N SER A 305 -23.05 -0.55 -22.58
CA SER A 305 -22.62 -1.47 -23.64
C SER A 305 -22.14 -0.73 -24.89
N VAL A 306 -22.88 0.31 -25.30
CA VAL A 306 -22.57 1.19 -26.43
C VAL A 306 -21.32 2.05 -26.20
N CYS A 307 -21.23 2.73 -25.05
CA CYS A 307 -20.10 3.63 -24.77
C CYS A 307 -18.78 2.89 -24.56
N LEU A 308 -18.82 1.62 -24.16
CA LEU A 308 -17.63 0.81 -23.92
C LEU A 308 -16.93 0.39 -25.22
N VAL A 309 -17.70 0.17 -26.29
CA VAL A 309 -17.20 -0.22 -27.62
C VAL A 309 -16.86 0.97 -28.51
N ASN A 310 -17.22 2.20 -28.08
CA ASN A 310 -16.92 3.44 -28.80
C ASN A 310 -17.54 3.49 -30.22
N GLU A 311 -18.71 2.88 -30.41
CA GLU A 311 -19.47 2.89 -31.67
C GLU A 311 -20.44 4.09 -31.73
N GLU A 312 -20.90 4.45 -32.95
CA GLU A 312 -21.84 5.56 -33.24
C GLU A 312 -23.27 5.30 -32.73
N GLY A 313 -23.41 4.58 -31.62
CA GLY A 313 -24.70 4.31 -30.98
C GLY A 313 -25.10 5.37 -29.96
N VAL A 314 -26.39 5.40 -29.63
CA VAL A 314 -26.94 6.28 -28.59
C VAL A 314 -26.60 5.73 -27.21
N CYS A 315 -26.16 6.60 -26.30
CA CYS A 315 -25.85 6.19 -24.94
C CYS A 315 -27.13 5.80 -24.19
N GLU A 316 -27.16 4.62 -23.57
CA GLU A 316 -28.24 4.16 -22.68
C GLU A 316 -28.58 5.15 -21.55
N ASN A 317 -27.65 6.07 -21.22
CA ASN A 317 -27.79 7.05 -20.15
C ASN A 317 -27.74 8.49 -20.67
N GLU A 318 -28.06 8.72 -21.94
CA GLU A 318 -27.94 10.03 -22.61
C GLU A 318 -28.58 11.18 -21.82
N GLU A 319 -29.77 10.95 -21.24
CA GLU A 319 -30.48 11.92 -20.40
C GLU A 319 -29.65 12.43 -19.21
N PHE A 320 -28.72 11.61 -18.71
CA PHE A 320 -27.88 11.93 -17.56
C PHE A 320 -26.48 12.40 -17.96
N VAL A 321 -25.89 11.80 -19.01
CA VAL A 321 -24.50 12.08 -19.40
C VAL A 321 -24.35 13.25 -20.36
N LEU A 322 -25.46 13.62 -21.02
CA LEU A 322 -25.54 14.57 -22.13
C LEU A 322 -24.74 14.10 -23.36
N GLY A 323 -25.12 14.58 -24.54
CA GLY A 323 -24.40 14.29 -25.78
C GLY A 323 -22.95 14.78 -25.78
N TRP A 324 -22.13 14.25 -26.69
CA TRP A 324 -20.79 14.78 -26.92
C TRP A 324 -20.87 16.19 -27.53
N SER A 325 -19.94 17.06 -27.13
CA SER A 325 -19.80 18.40 -27.68
C SER A 325 -18.37 18.65 -28.11
N LEU A 326 -18.18 19.22 -29.30
CA LEU A 326 -16.85 19.51 -29.84
C LEU A 326 -16.27 20.77 -29.18
N MET A 327 -15.00 20.68 -28.79
CA MET A 327 -14.21 21.76 -28.21
C MET A 327 -12.88 21.91 -28.96
N ASN A 328 -12.59 23.12 -29.43
CA ASN A 328 -11.35 23.43 -30.13
C ASN A 328 -10.36 24.12 -29.19
N VAL A 329 -9.12 23.62 -29.16
CA VAL A 329 -8.03 24.13 -28.29
C VAL A 329 -7.07 25.06 -29.05
N LYS A 330 -6.99 24.93 -30.39
CA LYS A 330 -6.20 25.77 -31.32
C LYS A 330 -7.01 26.11 -32.59
N GLU A 331 -6.60 27.16 -33.31
CA GLU A 331 -6.94 27.40 -34.72
C GLU A 331 -5.76 26.92 -35.59
N GLY A 332 -5.97 25.92 -36.48
CA GLY A 332 -4.94 25.40 -37.40
C GLY A 332 -4.33 24.03 -37.02
N PRO A 333 -3.63 23.36 -37.97
CA PRO A 333 -3.08 22.01 -37.78
C PRO A 333 -1.95 21.96 -36.73
N VAL A 334 -1.82 20.82 -36.06
CA VAL A 334 -0.84 20.57 -34.99
C VAL A 334 0.49 20.12 -35.61
N GLU A 335 1.51 20.98 -35.65
CA GLU A 335 2.89 20.60 -36.03
C GLU A 335 3.66 20.03 -34.82
N LEU A 336 4.43 18.97 -35.04
CA LEU A 336 5.22 18.24 -34.04
C LEU A 336 6.71 18.61 -34.12
N ASP A 337 7.36 18.88 -32.99
CA ASP A 337 8.83 18.86 -32.86
C ASP A 337 9.29 17.47 -32.43
N VAL A 338 10.16 16.84 -33.21
CA VAL A 338 10.70 15.50 -32.98
C VAL A 338 12.18 15.62 -32.58
N ASP A 339 12.51 15.28 -31.33
CA ASP A 339 13.90 15.07 -30.90
C ASP A 339 14.14 13.57 -30.63
N ALA A 340 15.28 13.06 -31.11
CA ALA A 340 15.75 11.68 -31.03
C ALA A 340 16.54 11.37 -29.74
N ASP A 341 16.70 10.06 -29.51
CA ASP A 341 17.60 9.33 -28.58
C ASP A 341 17.16 9.13 -27.11
N ASP A 342 16.98 7.88 -26.69
CA ASP A 342 18.08 7.00 -26.24
C ASP A 342 17.57 5.55 -26.06
N ALA A 343 18.31 4.58 -26.58
CA ALA A 343 18.04 3.15 -26.50
C ALA A 343 19.18 2.47 -25.74
N SER A 344 18.88 1.92 -24.56
CA SER A 344 19.75 0.95 -23.90
C SER A 344 18.96 -0.31 -23.53
N GLU A 345 19.43 -1.44 -24.05
CA GLU A 345 18.92 -2.79 -23.80
C GLU A 345 19.35 -3.27 -22.41
N CYS A 346 18.46 -3.92 -21.67
CA CYS A 346 18.80 -4.66 -20.45
C CYS A 346 18.44 -6.14 -20.66
N SER A 347 19.45 -6.99 -20.55
CA SER A 347 19.43 -8.43 -20.79
C SER A 347 18.60 -9.22 -19.76
N GLN A 348 18.01 -10.33 -20.20
CA GLN A 348 17.30 -11.32 -19.39
C GLN A 348 18.27 -12.45 -19.00
N ASP A 349 18.28 -12.87 -17.74
CA ASP A 349 18.81 -14.18 -17.34
C ASP A 349 17.88 -14.86 -16.32
N SER A 350 17.66 -16.15 -16.56
CA SER A 350 16.81 -17.09 -15.84
C SER A 350 17.67 -18.04 -15.00
N LEU A 351 17.32 -18.31 -13.74
CA LEU A 351 18.02 -19.30 -12.90
C LEU A 351 17.08 -20.43 -12.48
N GLU A 352 17.46 -21.66 -12.84
CA GLU A 352 16.78 -22.92 -12.49
C GLU A 352 17.36 -23.54 -11.20
N GLY A 353 16.66 -24.52 -10.62
CA GLY A 353 16.83 -25.00 -9.24
C GLY A 353 18.18 -25.63 -8.83
N GLU A 354 19.16 -25.78 -9.71
CA GLU A 354 20.53 -26.20 -9.35
C GLU A 354 21.32 -25.05 -8.70
N ASP A 355 21.03 -23.80 -9.04
CA ASP A 355 21.76 -22.61 -8.54
C ASP A 355 21.47 -22.27 -7.07
N VAL A 356 20.33 -22.73 -6.53
CA VAL A 356 19.95 -22.56 -5.12
C VAL A 356 20.87 -23.37 -4.18
N LEU A 357 21.25 -24.59 -4.59
CA LEU A 357 22.11 -25.48 -3.81
C LEU A 357 23.57 -24.99 -3.78
N ILE A 358 24.05 -24.46 -4.92
CA ILE A 358 25.41 -23.94 -5.08
C ILE A 358 25.61 -22.68 -4.21
N ASN A 359 24.59 -21.82 -4.08
CA ASN A 359 24.67 -20.59 -3.28
C ASN A 359 24.56 -20.83 -1.77
N LEU A 360 23.77 -21.81 -1.31
CA LEU A 360 23.66 -22.11 0.13
C LEU A 360 24.88 -22.86 0.69
N GLN A 361 25.54 -23.69 -0.13
CA GLN A 361 26.77 -24.38 0.28
C GLN A 361 27.93 -23.42 0.52
N SER A 362 28.10 -22.40 -0.34
CA SER A 362 29.19 -21.42 -0.22
C SER A 362 29.03 -20.49 0.99
N LEU A 363 27.79 -20.21 1.40
CA LEU A 363 27.42 -19.32 2.51
C LEU A 363 27.32 -20.01 3.88
N SER A 364 27.38 -21.35 3.92
CA SER A 364 27.24 -22.14 5.16
C SER A 364 28.30 -21.86 6.25
N LYS A 365 29.33 -21.05 5.97
CA LYS A 365 30.41 -20.71 6.90
C LYS A 365 30.07 -19.58 7.87
N CYS A 366 29.11 -18.70 7.55
CA CYS A 366 28.72 -17.58 8.41
C CYS A 366 27.22 -17.66 8.73
N ARG A 367 26.89 -17.79 10.02
CA ARG A 367 25.50 -17.96 10.49
C ARG A 367 24.60 -16.80 10.08
N VAL A 368 25.06 -15.57 10.30
CA VAL A 368 24.28 -14.36 10.00
C VAL A 368 24.02 -14.25 8.50
N ASP A 369 25.07 -14.33 7.68
CA ASP A 369 24.93 -14.23 6.21
C ASP A 369 24.06 -15.35 5.64
N PHE A 370 24.19 -16.57 6.17
CA PHE A 370 23.35 -17.69 5.79
C PHE A 370 21.88 -17.40 6.06
N PHE A 371 21.52 -16.93 7.26
CA PHE A 371 20.11 -16.67 7.60
C PHE A 371 19.55 -15.41 6.93
N VAL A 372 20.37 -14.39 6.69
CA VAL A 372 19.98 -13.23 5.88
C VAL A 372 19.68 -13.68 4.45
N LYS A 373 20.58 -14.45 3.82
CA LYS A 373 20.35 -14.95 2.46
C LYS A 373 19.15 -15.89 2.40
N LEU A 374 19.01 -16.80 3.37
CA LEU A 374 17.86 -17.69 3.46
C LEU A 374 16.56 -16.91 3.63
N GLN A 375 16.57 -15.82 4.40
CA GLN A 375 15.41 -14.93 4.54
C GLN A 375 15.06 -14.27 3.19
N GLU A 376 16.03 -13.74 2.46
CA GLU A 376 15.83 -13.18 1.11
C GLU A 376 15.23 -14.23 0.16
N MET A 377 15.77 -15.45 0.16
CA MET A 377 15.28 -16.54 -0.70
C MET A 377 13.86 -16.96 -0.36
N LEU A 378 13.55 -17.12 0.92
CA LEU A 378 12.20 -17.48 1.39
C LEU A 378 11.19 -16.37 1.06
N SER A 379 11.54 -15.10 1.31
CA SER A 379 10.64 -13.96 1.05
C SER A 379 10.48 -13.63 -0.44
N ALA A 380 11.46 -13.99 -1.29
CA ALA A 380 11.37 -13.85 -2.74
C ALA A 380 10.45 -14.90 -3.40
N CYS A 381 10.02 -15.93 -2.67
CA CYS A 381 9.16 -16.97 -3.22
C CYS A 381 7.75 -16.43 -3.50
N SER A 382 7.29 -16.54 -4.75
CA SER A 382 5.98 -16.07 -5.20
C SER A 382 4.88 -17.12 -5.17
N THR A 383 5.22 -18.39 -4.94
CA THR A 383 4.26 -19.50 -4.79
C THR A 383 4.63 -20.40 -3.62
N TYR A 384 3.63 -21.04 -3.02
CA TYR A 384 3.86 -21.98 -1.92
C TYR A 384 4.69 -23.20 -2.36
N ALA A 385 4.54 -23.64 -3.61
CA ALA A 385 5.35 -24.72 -4.18
C ALA A 385 6.84 -24.34 -4.28
N HIS A 386 7.15 -23.13 -4.75
CA HIS A 386 8.53 -22.62 -4.78
C HIS A 386 9.08 -22.44 -3.37
N PHE A 387 8.28 -21.83 -2.47
CA PHE A 387 8.62 -21.68 -1.06
C PHE A 387 8.98 -23.02 -0.42
N LYS A 388 8.16 -24.05 -0.67
CA LYS A 388 8.40 -25.42 -0.20
C LYS A 388 9.69 -26.01 -0.76
N SER A 389 10.00 -25.78 -2.03
CA SER A 389 11.27 -26.21 -2.63
C SER A 389 12.47 -25.58 -1.92
N VAL A 390 12.45 -24.27 -1.69
CA VAL A 390 13.51 -23.57 -0.93
C VAL A 390 13.61 -24.10 0.49
N CYS A 391 12.48 -24.32 1.18
CA CYS A 391 12.46 -24.91 2.51
C CYS A 391 13.10 -26.31 2.55
N LEU A 392 12.79 -27.15 1.56
CA LEU A 392 13.36 -28.50 1.43
C LEU A 392 14.88 -28.43 1.19
N SER A 393 15.34 -27.53 0.33
CA SER A 393 16.76 -27.31 0.05
C SER A 393 17.53 -26.75 1.24
N ALA A 394 16.91 -25.88 2.05
CA ALA A 394 17.54 -25.29 3.23
C ALA A 394 17.61 -26.27 4.42
N LYS A 395 16.68 -27.22 4.52
CA LYS A 395 16.54 -28.13 5.67
C LYS A 395 17.85 -28.81 6.10
N PRO A 396 18.70 -29.37 5.21
CA PRO A 396 19.94 -30.05 5.61
C PRO A 396 20.98 -29.10 6.25
N PHE A 397 20.93 -27.81 5.91
CA PHE A 397 21.86 -26.80 6.45
C PHE A 397 21.39 -26.27 7.81
N LEU A 398 20.09 -26.33 8.12
CA LEU A 398 19.60 -25.87 9.42
C LEU A 398 20.17 -26.68 10.59
N SER A 399 20.54 -27.95 10.37
CA SER A 399 21.18 -28.80 11.38
C SER A 399 22.65 -28.48 11.62
N SER A 400 23.32 -27.68 10.76
CA SER A 400 24.69 -27.20 11.07
C SER A 400 24.69 -25.97 11.98
N PHE A 401 23.51 -25.39 12.24
CA PHE A 401 23.35 -24.23 13.11
C PHE A 401 22.47 -24.62 14.30
N ASP A 402 23.05 -25.14 15.37
CA ASP A 402 22.26 -25.47 16.55
C ASP A 402 21.74 -24.21 17.26
N LEU A 403 20.52 -24.33 17.81
CA LEU A 403 19.96 -23.36 18.75
C LEU A 403 20.09 -23.93 20.16
N TYR A 404 20.96 -23.30 20.96
CA TYR A 404 21.09 -23.59 22.37
C TYR A 404 20.27 -22.56 23.13
N VAL A 405 19.14 -23.00 23.68
CA VAL A 405 18.23 -22.13 24.42
C VAL A 405 18.63 -22.13 25.89
N GLU A 406 18.76 -20.93 26.45
CA GLU A 406 19.08 -20.70 27.85
C GLU A 406 18.00 -19.85 28.50
N SER A 407 17.81 -20.03 29.81
CA SER A 407 16.91 -19.18 30.57
C SER A 407 17.54 -17.81 30.78
N GLN A 408 16.90 -16.76 30.28
CA GLN A 408 17.37 -15.39 30.43
C GLN A 408 16.64 -14.66 31.56
N SER A 409 17.34 -13.75 32.23
CA SER A 409 16.77 -12.81 33.19
C SER A 409 16.77 -11.40 32.61
N PHE A 410 16.01 -10.50 33.24
CA PHE A 410 15.99 -9.10 32.88
C PHE A 410 17.39 -8.46 32.91
N ILE A 411 18.27 -8.95 33.80
CA ILE A 411 19.63 -8.44 33.95
C ILE A 411 20.58 -9.10 32.96
N SER A 412 20.52 -10.42 32.80
CA SER A 412 21.41 -11.14 31.87
C SER A 412 21.23 -10.65 30.44
N ALA A 413 20.00 -10.31 30.05
CA ALA A 413 19.66 -9.73 28.75
C ALA A 413 19.95 -8.22 28.64
N SER A 414 20.47 -7.57 29.69
CA SER A 414 20.65 -6.10 29.75
C SER A 414 19.38 -5.34 29.32
N ALA A 415 18.23 -5.82 29.77
CA ALA A 415 16.93 -5.44 29.23
C ALA A 415 16.46 -4.07 29.73
N VAL A 416 15.62 -3.41 28.92
CA VAL A 416 14.91 -2.18 29.28
C VAL A 416 13.44 -2.52 29.48
N ALA A 417 12.81 -2.02 30.54
CA ALA A 417 11.41 -2.32 30.83
C ALA A 417 10.47 -1.54 29.91
N ASP A 418 9.48 -2.24 29.33
CA ASP A 418 8.41 -1.60 28.57
C ASP A 418 7.33 -1.06 29.52
N LYS A 419 7.24 0.28 29.63
CA LYS A 419 6.30 0.95 30.53
C LYS A 419 4.84 0.68 30.17
N ILE A 420 4.50 0.55 28.89
CA ILE A 420 3.13 0.32 28.45
C ILE A 420 2.74 -1.11 28.79
N ALA A 421 3.59 -2.08 28.43
CA ALA A 421 3.34 -3.48 28.70
C ALA A 421 3.31 -3.80 30.21
N CYS A 422 4.09 -3.09 31.04
CA CYS A 422 4.00 -3.15 32.50
C CYS A 422 2.58 -2.88 33.02
N SER A 423 1.87 -1.93 32.40
CA SER A 423 0.48 -1.58 32.78
C SER A 423 -0.57 -2.59 32.27
N LEU A 424 -0.19 -3.47 31.34
CA LEU A 424 -1.06 -4.46 30.70
C LEU A 424 -0.87 -5.88 31.26
N ARG A 425 0.19 -6.09 32.03
CA ARG A 425 0.53 -7.37 32.64
C ARG A 425 -0.58 -7.85 33.59
N PRO A 426 -1.13 -9.06 33.39
CA PRO A 426 -2.10 -9.65 34.31
C PRO A 426 -1.58 -9.82 35.74
N ALA A 427 -2.49 -9.84 36.71
CA ALA A 427 -2.17 -10.13 38.11
C ALA A 427 -1.60 -11.56 38.27
N GLY A 428 -0.64 -11.74 39.17
CA GLY A 428 0.06 -13.02 39.41
C GLY A 428 1.35 -13.20 38.60
N LEU A 429 1.73 -12.24 37.75
CA LEU A 429 2.97 -12.24 36.97
C LEU A 429 3.95 -11.15 37.43
N GLU A 430 3.84 -10.69 38.67
CA GLU A 430 4.57 -9.53 39.20
C GLU A 430 6.10 -9.68 39.12
N LEU A 431 6.58 -10.92 39.17
CA LEU A 431 8.00 -11.29 39.10
C LEU A 431 8.57 -11.36 37.68
N LEU A 432 7.73 -11.23 36.64
CA LEU A 432 8.15 -11.26 35.24
C LEU A 432 8.02 -9.89 34.60
N TYR A 433 9.13 -9.31 34.17
CA TYR A 433 9.23 -7.94 33.67
C TYR A 433 9.09 -7.90 32.15
N PRO A 434 8.13 -7.13 31.61
CA PRO A 434 8.03 -6.88 30.17
C PRO A 434 9.25 -6.12 29.65
N VAL A 435 9.90 -6.65 28.64
CA VAL A 435 11.08 -6.05 28.02
C VAL A 435 10.69 -5.30 26.75
N LEU A 436 11.19 -4.07 26.60
CA LEU A 436 10.98 -3.25 25.42
C LEU A 436 11.57 -3.93 24.19
N THR A 437 10.75 -4.09 23.16
CA THR A 437 11.18 -4.54 21.83
C THR A 437 10.76 -3.53 20.78
N GLU A 438 11.44 -3.51 19.64
CA GLU A 438 11.05 -2.65 18.53
C GLU A 438 9.71 -3.07 17.93
N ALA A 439 8.83 -2.11 17.67
CA ALA A 439 7.53 -2.34 17.05
C ALA A 439 7.56 -2.13 15.54
N ASP A 440 8.47 -2.84 14.88
CA ASP A 440 8.72 -2.83 13.43
C ASP A 440 8.05 -4.00 12.68
N GLY A 441 7.23 -4.79 13.38
CA GLY A 441 6.64 -6.04 12.88
C GLY A 441 7.53 -7.27 13.07
N ASN A 442 8.75 -7.13 13.60
CA ASN A 442 9.63 -8.22 14.05
C ASN A 442 9.60 -8.44 15.57
N CYS A 443 8.69 -7.78 16.28
CA CYS A 443 8.58 -7.84 17.73
C CYS A 443 8.49 -9.27 18.29
N MET A 444 7.75 -10.19 17.66
CA MET A 444 7.63 -11.59 18.12
C MET A 444 8.97 -12.36 18.03
N PRO A 445 9.66 -12.45 16.88
CA PRO A 445 10.95 -13.12 16.83
C PRO A 445 12.04 -12.40 17.65
N ARG A 446 12.00 -11.07 17.77
CA ARG A 446 12.89 -10.33 18.70
C ARG A 446 12.62 -10.71 20.16
N ALA A 447 11.36 -10.73 20.57
CA ALA A 447 10.97 -11.12 21.93
C ALA A 447 11.47 -12.53 22.28
N LEU A 448 11.26 -13.48 21.38
CA LEU A 448 11.72 -14.86 21.58
C LEU A 448 13.25 -14.97 21.53
N SER A 449 13.91 -14.20 20.67
CA SER A 449 15.37 -14.12 20.62
C SER A 449 15.92 -13.64 21.97
N ILE A 450 15.38 -12.54 22.52
CA ILE A 450 15.79 -12.00 23.81
C ILE A 450 15.54 -13.04 24.92
N ALA A 451 14.37 -13.67 24.93
CA ALA A 451 14.03 -14.62 25.98
C ALA A 451 14.86 -15.91 25.97
N CYS A 452 15.35 -16.33 24.80
CA CYS A 452 16.10 -17.59 24.65
C CYS A 452 17.62 -17.39 24.60
N PHE A 453 18.09 -16.21 24.18
CA PHE A 453 19.50 -15.94 23.87
C PHE A 453 20.05 -14.65 24.48
N GLY A 454 19.21 -13.84 25.15
CA GLY A 454 19.62 -12.61 25.82
C GLY A 454 19.86 -11.41 24.89
N THR A 455 19.66 -11.60 23.58
CA THR A 455 19.85 -10.60 22.53
C THR A 455 18.72 -10.71 21.52
N ASP A 456 18.40 -9.64 20.80
CA ASP A 456 17.40 -9.67 19.73
C ASP A 456 17.97 -10.09 18.36
N SER A 457 19.28 -10.36 18.27
CA SER A 457 20.01 -10.58 17.01
C SER A 457 19.60 -11.83 16.23
N PHE A 458 18.92 -12.81 16.84
CA PHE A 458 18.47 -14.03 16.16
C PHE A 458 17.10 -13.87 15.49
N HIS A 459 16.50 -12.67 15.49
CA HIS A 459 15.14 -12.49 15.00
C HIS A 459 14.94 -12.89 13.53
N ILE A 460 15.95 -12.68 12.66
CA ILE A 460 15.91 -13.09 11.25
C ILE A 460 15.96 -14.63 11.14
N GLU A 461 16.91 -15.25 11.83
CA GLU A 461 17.08 -16.71 11.86
C GLU A 461 15.81 -17.40 12.37
N LEU A 462 15.26 -16.93 13.50
CA LEU A 462 14.04 -17.47 14.08
C LEU A 462 12.88 -17.38 13.08
N ARG A 463 12.74 -16.23 12.39
CA ARG A 463 11.70 -16.04 11.38
C ARG A 463 11.82 -17.06 10.24
N CYS A 464 13.02 -17.26 9.68
CA CYS A 464 13.26 -18.28 8.66
C CYS A 464 12.88 -19.68 9.14
N ARG A 465 13.35 -20.06 10.33
CA ARG A 465 13.09 -21.39 10.90
C ARG A 465 11.61 -21.63 11.15
N ALA A 466 10.88 -20.63 11.65
CA ALA A 466 9.43 -20.74 11.85
C ALA A 466 8.68 -20.92 10.52
N ALA A 467 9.06 -20.15 9.49
CA ALA A 467 8.43 -20.27 8.18
C ALA A 467 8.71 -21.64 7.52
N ILE A 468 9.93 -22.16 7.66
CA ILE A 468 10.30 -23.51 7.21
C ILE A 468 9.54 -24.58 8.01
N GLU A 469 9.43 -24.43 9.33
CA GLU A 469 8.68 -25.35 10.19
C GLU A 469 7.20 -25.43 9.80
N LEU A 470 6.56 -24.29 9.57
CA LEU A 470 5.17 -24.22 9.08
C LEU A 470 5.02 -24.91 7.73
N CYS A 471 5.92 -24.62 6.79
CA CYS A 471 5.82 -25.17 5.44
C CYS A 471 6.03 -26.68 5.38
N LEU A 472 7.07 -27.18 6.06
CA LEU A 472 7.45 -28.59 6.03
C LEU A 472 6.52 -29.48 6.87
N ASN A 473 5.74 -28.89 7.79
CA ASN A 473 4.79 -29.60 8.63
C ASN A 473 3.36 -29.10 8.42
N ARG A 474 3.05 -28.59 7.22
CA ARG A 474 1.74 -28.04 6.83
C ARG A 474 0.55 -28.86 7.31
N SER A 475 0.56 -30.18 7.07
CA SER A 475 -0.51 -31.10 7.49
C SER A 475 -0.75 -31.07 9.00
N TYR A 476 0.31 -31.04 9.80
CA TYR A 476 0.21 -30.99 11.26
C TYR A 476 -0.55 -29.73 11.74
N TYR A 477 -0.30 -28.58 11.12
CA TYR A 477 -0.96 -27.33 11.51
C TYR A 477 -2.40 -27.23 11.00
N LEU A 478 -2.71 -27.82 9.83
CA LEU A 478 -4.05 -27.80 9.25
C LEU A 478 -4.99 -28.86 9.85
N GLU A 479 -4.46 -30.03 10.23
CA GLU A 479 -5.23 -31.16 10.78
C GLU A 479 -5.47 -31.02 12.29
N LYS A 480 -4.76 -30.10 12.95
CA LYS A 480 -5.09 -29.67 14.30
C LYS A 480 -6.53 -29.15 14.32
N GLU A 481 -7.28 -29.45 15.38
CA GLU A 481 -8.72 -29.15 15.56
C GLU A 481 -9.22 -28.07 14.60
N ILE A 482 -9.93 -28.47 13.54
CA ILE A 482 -10.22 -27.62 12.37
C ILE A 482 -10.84 -26.27 12.80
N THR A 483 -11.72 -26.30 13.81
CA THR A 483 -12.34 -25.11 14.39
C THR A 483 -11.32 -24.13 14.96
N ARG A 484 -10.29 -24.62 15.65
CA ARG A 484 -9.18 -23.79 16.16
C ARG A 484 -8.36 -23.23 15.00
N SER A 485 -8.07 -24.02 13.97
CA SER A 485 -7.34 -23.55 12.78
C SER A 485 -8.10 -22.46 12.02
N MET A 486 -9.43 -22.56 11.92
CA MET A 486 -10.27 -21.49 11.37
C MET A 486 -10.27 -20.22 12.25
N GLN A 487 -10.33 -20.38 13.57
CA GLN A 487 -10.23 -19.24 14.48
C GLN A 487 -8.87 -18.55 14.37
N ILE A 488 -7.79 -19.29 14.16
CA ILE A 488 -6.47 -18.73 13.89
C ILE A 488 -6.46 -18.02 12.53
N ALA A 489 -7.06 -18.61 11.50
CA ALA A 489 -7.16 -18.02 10.17
C ALA A 489 -7.94 -16.68 10.17
N LEU A 490 -8.99 -16.57 10.98
CA LEU A 490 -9.73 -15.31 11.21
C LEU A 490 -8.83 -14.19 11.76
N LEU A 491 -7.76 -14.54 12.49
CA LEU A 491 -6.80 -13.59 13.05
C LEU A 491 -5.55 -13.42 12.19
N SER A 492 -5.40 -14.18 11.10
CA SER A 492 -4.27 -14.03 10.19
C SER A 492 -4.36 -12.69 9.45
N PRO A 493 -3.24 -11.95 9.33
CA PRO A 493 -3.16 -10.76 8.48
C PRO A 493 -3.54 -11.02 7.01
N CYS A 494 -3.48 -12.28 6.57
CA CYS A 494 -3.84 -12.70 5.21
C CYS A 494 -5.31 -13.13 5.06
N GLY A 495 -6.10 -13.18 6.14
CA GLY A 495 -7.46 -13.70 6.14
C GLY A 495 -8.50 -12.81 5.43
N SER A 496 -8.26 -11.50 5.29
CA SER A 496 -9.26 -10.54 4.79
C SER A 496 -9.63 -10.69 3.30
N GLY A 497 -8.94 -11.55 2.57
CA GLY A 497 -9.19 -11.85 1.15
C GLY A 497 -9.87 -13.20 0.89
N PHE A 498 -10.19 -13.97 1.93
CA PHE A 498 -10.75 -15.32 1.82
C PHE A 498 -12.14 -15.39 2.49
N ASP A 499 -13.02 -16.28 2.03
CA ASP A 499 -14.30 -16.53 2.71
C ASP A 499 -14.04 -17.37 3.97
N LEU A 500 -14.08 -16.72 5.12
CA LEU A 500 -13.75 -17.31 6.42
C LEU A 500 -14.83 -18.28 6.93
N ASN A 501 -15.95 -18.43 6.22
CA ASN A 501 -16.96 -19.46 6.47
C ASN A 501 -16.72 -20.73 5.64
N ASP A 502 -15.77 -20.69 4.70
CA ASP A 502 -15.44 -21.81 3.81
C ASP A 502 -14.19 -22.54 4.28
N PHE A 503 -14.36 -23.81 4.68
CA PHE A 503 -13.27 -24.69 5.09
C PHE A 503 -12.25 -24.96 3.97
N GLU A 504 -12.66 -24.85 2.70
CA GLU A 504 -11.77 -25.04 1.55
C GLU A 504 -10.74 -23.91 1.41
N SER A 505 -11.00 -22.75 2.01
CA SER A 505 -10.09 -21.59 1.97
C SER A 505 -8.93 -21.68 2.98
N LEU A 506 -9.10 -22.46 4.06
CA LEU A 506 -8.15 -22.56 5.18
C LEU A 506 -6.72 -22.93 4.74
N PRO A 507 -6.50 -23.93 3.86
CA PRO A 507 -5.16 -24.27 3.39
C PRO A 507 -4.53 -23.13 2.59
N GLY A 508 -5.31 -22.35 1.83
CA GLY A 508 -4.83 -21.19 1.08
C GLY A 508 -4.42 -20.03 1.99
N ILE A 509 -5.18 -19.77 3.06
CA ILE A 509 -4.83 -18.77 4.08
C ILE A 509 -3.55 -19.18 4.81
N PHE A 510 -3.45 -20.45 5.22
CA PHE A 510 -2.26 -20.99 5.88
C PHE A 510 -1.01 -20.89 5.00
N ASP A 511 -1.14 -21.23 3.72
CA ASP A 511 -0.03 -21.17 2.76
C ASP A 511 0.45 -19.73 2.56
N ALA A 512 -0.49 -18.79 2.41
CA ALA A 512 -0.17 -17.37 2.32
C ALA A 512 0.51 -16.85 3.59
N ASP A 513 -0.09 -17.10 4.76
CA ASP A 513 0.44 -16.67 6.06
C ASP A 513 1.83 -17.26 6.34
N THR A 514 2.05 -18.53 6.00
CA THR A 514 3.35 -19.21 6.09
C THR A 514 4.40 -18.51 5.23
N MET A 515 4.08 -18.18 3.98
CA MET A 515 5.02 -17.47 3.10
C MET A 515 5.29 -16.04 3.59
N TYR A 516 4.25 -15.29 3.96
CA TYR A 516 4.40 -13.93 4.46
C TYR A 516 5.12 -13.87 5.81
N SER A 517 5.05 -14.93 6.61
CA SER A 517 5.82 -15.03 7.85
C SER A 517 7.34 -14.90 7.64
N SER A 518 7.85 -15.22 6.44
CA SER A 518 9.27 -15.01 6.09
C SER A 518 9.65 -13.56 5.81
N HIS A 519 8.69 -12.64 5.60
CA HIS A 519 8.96 -11.24 5.29
C HIS A 519 9.27 -10.44 6.55
N LEU A 520 10.35 -9.65 6.53
CA LEU A 520 10.67 -8.74 7.63
C LEU A 520 9.55 -7.70 7.80
N GLY A 521 9.17 -7.47 9.04
CA GLY A 521 8.10 -6.52 9.40
C GLY A 521 6.68 -7.02 9.16
N HIS A 522 6.47 -8.24 8.64
CA HIS A 522 5.15 -8.85 8.61
C HIS A 522 4.73 -9.27 10.02
N ALA A 523 3.55 -8.84 10.45
CA ALA A 523 2.96 -9.19 11.73
C ALA A 523 2.72 -10.70 11.83
N LEU A 524 3.03 -11.29 12.98
CA LEU A 524 2.92 -12.73 13.20
C LEU A 524 1.76 -13.08 14.12
N GLY A 525 1.13 -14.22 13.85
CA GLY A 525 -0.03 -14.73 14.57
C GLY A 525 0.25 -16.02 15.36
N LEU A 526 -0.82 -16.71 15.73
CA LEU A 526 -0.73 -17.89 16.61
C LEU A 526 -0.05 -19.09 15.92
N TRP A 527 -0.18 -19.27 14.60
CA TRP A 527 0.56 -20.31 13.87
C TRP A 527 2.07 -20.15 14.04
N GLN A 528 2.59 -18.91 14.00
CA GLN A 528 4.01 -18.69 14.22
C GLN A 528 4.42 -18.91 15.67
N VAL A 529 3.57 -18.58 16.66
CA VAL A 529 3.83 -18.95 18.07
C VAL A 529 3.99 -20.47 18.21
N GLU A 530 3.12 -21.25 17.56
CA GLU A 530 3.23 -22.71 17.53
C GLU A 530 4.50 -23.20 16.81
N ALA A 531 4.86 -22.57 15.69
CA ALA A 531 6.10 -22.87 14.99
C ALA A 531 7.34 -22.56 15.83
N PHE A 532 7.35 -21.44 16.54
CA PHE A 532 8.47 -21.06 17.40
C PHE A 532 8.66 -22.03 18.57
N ALA A 533 7.58 -22.49 19.20
CA ALA A 533 7.68 -23.52 20.25
C ALA A 533 8.37 -24.78 19.72
N ASN A 534 8.03 -25.19 18.49
CA ASN A 534 8.66 -26.34 17.83
C ASN A 534 10.12 -26.11 17.41
N VAL A 535 10.44 -24.91 16.92
CA VAL A 535 11.79 -24.53 16.48
C VAL A 535 12.75 -24.41 17.66
N LEU A 536 12.31 -23.76 18.74
CA LEU A 536 13.12 -23.49 19.93
C LEU A 536 13.12 -24.68 20.90
N GLY A 537 12.11 -25.54 20.82
CA GLY A 537 11.97 -26.66 21.76
C GLY A 537 11.58 -26.22 23.17
N VAL A 538 10.86 -25.11 23.31
CA VAL A 538 10.42 -24.56 24.61
C VAL A 538 8.91 -24.45 24.66
N LYS A 539 8.36 -24.52 25.87
CA LYS A 539 6.96 -24.13 26.09
C LYS A 539 6.84 -22.62 25.99
N ILE A 540 6.07 -22.12 25.02
CA ILE A 540 5.75 -20.70 24.94
C ILE A 540 4.45 -20.44 25.70
N VAL A 541 4.52 -19.54 26.67
CA VAL A 541 3.37 -19.08 27.47
C VAL A 541 2.90 -17.76 26.86
N SER A 542 1.94 -17.84 25.94
CA SER A 542 1.38 -16.69 25.25
C SER A 542 0.32 -16.04 26.13
N ILE A 543 0.59 -14.82 26.62
CA ILE A 543 -0.24 -14.13 27.61
C ILE A 543 -0.96 -12.96 26.95
N TYR A 544 -2.29 -12.96 27.03
CA TYR A 544 -3.09 -11.84 26.52
C TYR A 544 -3.61 -10.98 27.68
N PRO A 545 -3.54 -9.64 27.57
CA PRO A 545 -3.89 -8.76 28.69
C PRO A 545 -5.38 -8.81 29.01
N THR A 546 -5.73 -8.29 30.19
CA THR A 546 -7.14 -8.16 30.59
C THR A 546 -7.89 -7.07 29.82
N LYS A 547 -7.19 -6.27 29.03
CA LYS A 547 -7.76 -5.30 28.09
C LYS A 547 -8.05 -5.97 26.74
N GLY A 548 -9.17 -5.60 26.11
CA GLY A 548 -9.58 -6.09 24.79
C GLY A 548 -10.62 -7.24 24.82
N PRO A 549 -11.09 -7.67 23.64
CA PRO A 549 -12.21 -8.59 23.51
C PRO A 549 -11.94 -9.96 24.15
N SER A 550 -12.92 -10.49 24.90
CA SER A 550 -12.83 -11.80 25.56
C SER A 550 -12.59 -12.97 24.60
N VAL A 551 -13.06 -12.85 23.35
CA VAL A 551 -12.83 -13.83 22.28
C VAL A 551 -11.35 -13.92 21.91
N MET A 552 -10.65 -12.79 21.78
CA MET A 552 -9.21 -12.77 21.48
C MET A 552 -8.41 -13.40 22.62
N ARG A 553 -8.78 -13.09 23.86
CA ARG A 553 -8.14 -13.68 25.04
C ARG A 553 -8.28 -15.20 25.07
N LYS A 554 -9.47 -15.74 24.81
CA LYS A 554 -9.68 -17.20 24.78
C LYS A 554 -8.78 -17.92 23.76
N LEU A 555 -8.36 -17.24 22.68
CA LEU A 555 -7.53 -17.85 21.65
C LEU A 555 -6.03 -17.60 21.86
N LEU A 556 -5.65 -16.36 22.24
CA LEU A 556 -4.26 -15.93 22.31
C LEU A 556 -3.65 -16.10 23.70
N ASP A 557 -4.45 -16.15 24.77
CA ASP A 557 -4.01 -16.46 26.14
C ASP A 557 -3.92 -17.98 26.30
N CYS A 558 -2.79 -18.57 25.94
CA CYS A 558 -2.65 -20.01 25.82
C CYS A 558 -1.22 -20.51 26.05
N HIS A 559 -1.10 -21.80 26.38
CA HIS A 559 0.18 -22.47 26.51
C HIS A 559 0.44 -23.33 25.27
N VAL A 560 1.58 -23.11 24.65
CA VAL A 560 1.97 -23.77 23.41
C VAL A 560 3.17 -24.66 23.68
N MET A 561 2.93 -25.98 23.58
CA MET A 561 3.97 -27.00 23.78
C MET A 561 4.64 -27.35 22.44
N PRO A 562 5.96 -27.61 22.44
CA PRO A 562 6.62 -28.25 21.31
C PRO A 562 6.02 -29.64 21.03
N ARG A 563 6.12 -30.10 19.79
CA ARG A 563 5.81 -31.49 19.42
C ARG A 563 6.75 -32.45 20.15
N LYS A 564 6.23 -33.64 20.46
CA LYS A 564 6.94 -34.67 21.25
C LYS A 564 8.22 -35.20 20.60
N ASP A 565 8.37 -35.02 19.29
CA ASP A 565 9.53 -35.42 18.49
C ASP A 565 10.66 -34.38 18.51
N ARG A 566 10.48 -33.24 19.20
CA ARG A 566 11.50 -32.20 19.35
C ARG A 566 12.28 -32.34 20.64
N ARG A 567 13.49 -31.80 20.66
CA ARG A 567 14.24 -31.56 21.91
C ARG A 567 13.42 -30.57 22.74
N ILE A 568 13.14 -30.92 23.99
CA ILE A 568 12.39 -30.07 24.91
C ILE A 568 13.35 -29.54 25.98
N TYR A 569 13.49 -28.23 26.04
CA TYR A 569 14.18 -27.53 27.11
C TYR A 569 13.23 -27.32 28.29
N PRO A 570 13.71 -27.43 29.54
CA PRO A 570 12.88 -27.36 30.74
C PRO A 570 12.50 -25.91 31.14
N HIS A 571 12.45 -24.99 30.18
CA HIS A 571 12.23 -23.56 30.41
C HIS A 571 10.95 -23.10 29.71
N ASP A 572 10.17 -22.32 30.44
CA ASP A 572 8.99 -21.65 29.92
C ASP A 572 9.38 -20.26 29.41
N VAL A 573 8.90 -19.90 28.23
CA VAL A 573 9.14 -18.61 27.60
C VAL A 573 7.84 -17.81 27.56
N PRO A 574 7.60 -16.91 28.52
CA PRO A 574 6.40 -16.10 28.53
C PRO A 574 6.54 -14.89 27.61
N ILE A 575 5.53 -14.67 26.78
CA ILE A 575 5.40 -13.51 25.89
C ILE A 575 4.06 -12.81 26.18
N LEU A 576 4.05 -11.48 26.13
CA LEU A 576 2.88 -10.65 26.40
C LEU A 576 2.44 -9.91 25.14
N TRP A 577 1.18 -10.08 24.76
CA TRP A 577 0.53 -9.25 23.75
C TRP A 577 0.30 -7.85 24.32
N THR A 578 0.75 -6.82 23.61
CA THR A 578 0.67 -5.41 24.01
C THR A 578 0.24 -4.53 22.84
N SER A 579 0.17 -3.22 23.05
CA SER A 579 -0.09 -2.26 21.98
C SER A 579 0.67 -0.97 22.16
N ASN A 580 1.15 -0.42 21.04
CA ASN A 580 1.81 0.88 20.99
C ASN A 580 0.86 2.01 20.56
N ARG A 581 -0.45 1.73 20.50
CA ARG A 581 -1.48 2.71 20.20
C ARG A 581 -1.93 3.41 21.49
N SER A 582 -1.90 4.75 21.47
CA SER A 582 -2.34 5.61 22.58
C SER A 582 -3.79 6.09 22.44
N ASP A 583 -4.44 5.82 21.32
CA ASP A 583 -5.77 6.32 20.94
C ASP A 583 -6.93 5.38 21.34
N MET A 584 -6.64 4.29 22.05
CA MET A 584 -7.59 3.22 22.36
C MET A 584 -8.14 3.32 23.80
N ASN A 585 -9.40 2.96 23.97
CA ASN A 585 -10.06 2.86 25.28
C ASN A 585 -10.27 1.38 25.69
N GLU A 586 -10.82 1.14 26.88
CA GLU A 586 -10.98 -0.23 27.41
C GLU A 586 -11.93 -1.11 26.60
N THR A 587 -12.92 -0.52 25.91
CA THR A 587 -13.90 -1.25 25.08
C THR A 587 -13.40 -1.56 23.66
N TYR A 588 -12.43 -0.81 23.16
CA TYR A 588 -11.83 -0.97 21.83
C TYR A 588 -10.30 -1.03 21.91
N TRP A 589 -9.79 -2.02 22.63
CA TRP A 589 -8.35 -2.29 22.69
C TRP A 589 -7.96 -3.44 21.76
N VAL A 590 -6.90 -3.25 20.98
CA VAL A 590 -6.40 -4.25 20.02
C VAL A 590 -4.89 -4.43 20.21
N ALA A 591 -4.44 -5.68 20.31
CA ALA A 591 -3.02 -6.00 20.34
C ALA A 591 -2.38 -5.79 18.97
N ASN A 592 -1.22 -5.12 18.92
CA ASN A 592 -0.43 -4.94 17.69
C ASN A 592 1.09 -5.02 17.93
N HIS A 593 1.51 -5.45 19.13
CA HIS A 593 2.90 -5.56 19.52
C HIS A 593 3.06 -6.72 20.53
N ILE A 594 4.27 -7.28 20.65
CA ILE A 594 4.58 -8.40 21.55
C ILE A 594 5.93 -8.16 22.21
N VAL A 595 6.00 -8.42 23.51
CA VAL A 595 7.21 -8.28 24.33
C VAL A 595 7.48 -9.57 25.11
N PRO A 596 8.74 -9.94 25.39
CA PRO A 596 9.03 -11.04 26.27
C PRO A 596 8.88 -10.60 27.73
N LEU A 597 8.58 -11.57 28.58
CA LEU A 597 8.48 -11.40 30.02
C LEU A 597 9.67 -12.12 30.66
N LEU A 598 10.61 -11.38 31.24
CA LEU A 598 11.81 -11.97 31.84
C LEU A 598 11.76 -11.93 33.38
N PRO A 599 12.18 -12.99 34.08
CA PRO A 599 12.32 -12.95 35.53
C PRO A 599 13.44 -11.98 35.93
N PHE A 600 13.33 -11.41 37.12
CA PHE A 600 14.45 -10.69 37.74
C PHE A 600 15.26 -11.64 38.62
N SER A 601 16.53 -11.88 38.28
CA SER A 601 17.44 -12.75 39.05
C SER A 601 18.35 -11.90 39.95
N LEU A 602 18.31 -12.15 41.26
CA LEU A 602 19.19 -11.47 42.21
C LEU A 602 20.66 -11.93 42.10
N ILE A 603 20.90 -13.13 41.58
CA ILE A 603 22.27 -13.67 41.39
C ILE A 603 22.98 -12.88 40.30
N ASP A 604 22.30 -12.69 39.16
CA ASP A 604 22.80 -11.92 38.02
C ASP A 604 23.04 -10.44 38.39
N PHE A 605 22.24 -9.89 39.33
CA PHE A 605 22.45 -8.54 39.84
C PHE A 605 23.76 -8.39 40.60
N VAL A 606 24.14 -9.41 41.38
CA VAL A 606 25.39 -9.42 42.16
C VAL A 606 26.60 -9.59 41.24
N GLU A 607 26.50 -10.46 40.22
CA GLU A 607 27.56 -10.64 39.21
C GLU A 607 27.71 -9.43 38.27
N PHE A 608 26.62 -8.70 37.96
CA PHE A 608 26.67 -7.48 37.14
C PHE A 608 27.34 -6.30 37.87
N GLN A 609 27.29 -6.27 39.20
CA GLN A 609 27.90 -5.20 40.00
C GLN A 609 29.39 -5.44 40.33
N SER A 610 29.86 -6.69 40.26
CA SER A 610 31.28 -7.07 40.43
C SER A 610 32.07 -6.87 39.14
#